data_AF-A0A527IM90-F1
#
_entry.id   AF-A0A527IM90-F1
#
_cell.length_a   1.000
_cell.length_b   1.000
_cell.length_c   1.000
_cell.angle_alpha   90.00
_cell.angle_beta   90.00
_cell.angle_gamma   90.00
#
_symmetry.space_group_name_H-M   'P 1'
#
loop_
_entity.id
_entity.type
_entity.pdbx_description
1 polymer ?
#
loop_
_entity_poly.entity_id
_entity_poly.type
_entity_poly.pdbx_seq_one_letter_code
_entity_poly.pdbx_strand_id
1 'polypeptide(L)' 'MADLFSVDEPEKTPPGRPLADRLRPRNLGEVVGQEHLTGPDGALTRLIGSGSLGSMIFWGPPGTGKT' A
#
# COMPACT_ATOMS: atom_id res chain seq x y z
N MET A 1 -6.54 18.62 24.23
CA MET A 1 -7.69 18.43 23.33
C MET A 1 -7.12 18.46 21.93
N ALA A 2 -7.00 17.31 21.26
CA ALA A 2 -6.38 17.23 19.93
C ALA A 2 -7.36 17.80 18.88
N ASP A 3 -6.86 18.64 17.99
CA ASP A 3 -7.62 19.30 16.93
C ASP A 3 -7.97 18.29 15.83
N LEU A 4 -9.27 18.10 15.60
CA LEU A 4 -9.87 17.15 14.65
C LEU A 4 -9.66 17.56 13.18
N PHE A 5 -9.22 18.80 12.92
CA PHE A 5 -9.01 19.36 11.58
C PHE A 5 -7.57 19.80 11.31
N SER A 6 -6.62 19.43 12.18
CA SER A 6 -5.22 19.70 11.90
C SER A 6 -4.81 18.91 10.65
N VAL A 7 -4.40 19.62 9.61
CA VAL A 7 -3.71 19.02 8.46
C VAL A 7 -2.60 18.13 9.00
N ASP A 8 -2.62 16.84 8.60
CA ASP A 8 -1.55 15.89 8.91
C ASP A 8 -0.22 16.51 8.47
N GLU A 9 0.52 17.07 9.43
CA GLU A 9 1.90 17.45 9.16
C GLU A 9 2.63 16.19 8.71
N PRO A 10 3.43 16.24 7.63
CA PRO A 10 4.12 15.06 7.15
C PRO A 10 4.95 14.49 8.30
N GLU A 11 4.53 13.31 8.76
CA GLU A 11 5.10 12.60 9.91
C GLU A 11 6.63 12.61 9.77
N LYS A 12 7.31 13.36 10.66
CA LYS A 12 8.77 13.44 10.68
C LYS A 12 9.31 12.02 10.73
N THR A 13 10.01 11.59 9.68
CA THR A 13 10.57 10.23 9.62
C THR A 13 11.43 10.01 10.86
N PRO A 14 11.06 9.07 11.76
CA PRO A 14 11.82 8.86 12.97
C PRO A 14 13.26 8.45 12.61
N PRO A 15 14.28 9.01 13.29
CA PRO A 15 15.66 8.61 13.04
C PRO A 15 15.79 7.11 13.32
N GLY A 16 16.26 6.35 12.32
CA GLY A 16 16.44 4.90 12.43
C GLY A 16 15.39 4.02 11.73
N ARG A 17 14.48 4.57 10.93
CA ARG A 17 13.51 3.76 10.17
C ARG A 17 14.21 2.76 9.22
N PRO A 18 13.90 1.44 9.28
CA PRO A 18 14.48 0.43 8.40
C PRO A 18 14.32 0.75 6.91
N LEU A 19 15.24 0.28 6.07
CA LEU A 19 15.17 0.51 4.62
C LEU A 19 13.88 -0.08 4.03
N ALA A 20 13.47 -1.27 4.46
CA ALA A 20 12.25 -1.92 3.99
C ALA A 20 11.01 -1.04 4.21
N ASP A 21 10.89 -0.42 5.38
CA ASP A 21 9.76 0.46 5.67
C ASP A 21 9.83 1.77 4.87
N ARG A 22 11.02 2.26 4.55
CA ARG A 22 11.22 3.46 3.72
C ARG A 22 10.88 3.23 2.25
N LEU A 23 11.10 2.01 1.76
CA LEU A 23 10.80 1.59 0.38
C LEU A 23 9.38 1.04 0.20
N ARG A 24 8.56 1.01 1.27
CA ARG A 24 7.20 0.49 1.18
C ARG A 24 6.37 1.35 0.19
N PRO A 25 5.72 0.72 -0.80
CA PRO A 25 4.87 1.41 -1.77
C PRO A 25 3.80 2.27 -1.09
N ARG A 26 3.59 3.49 -1.59
CA ARG A 26 2.56 4.43 -1.11
C ARG A 26 1.27 4.35 -1.94
N ASN A 27 1.35 3.80 -3.13
CA ASN A 27 0.21 3.53 -4.00
C ASN A 27 0.39 2.21 -4.74
N LEU A 28 -0.70 1.71 -5.32
CA LEU A 28 -0.74 0.40 -5.97
C LEU A 28 0.23 0.28 -7.17
N GLY A 29 0.48 1.40 -7.87
CA GLY A 29 1.38 1.46 -9.03
C GLY A 29 2.87 1.38 -8.68
N GLU A 30 3.24 1.59 -7.41
CA GLU A 30 4.61 1.43 -6.91
C GLU A 30 4.94 -0.03 -6.55
N VAL A 31 3.96 -0.94 -6.56
CA VAL A 31 4.19 -2.37 -6.32
C VAL A 31 4.85 -3.00 -7.53
N VAL A 32 6.04 -3.59 -7.32
CA VAL A 32 6.86 -4.20 -8.38
C VAL A 32 6.71 -5.73 -8.36
N GLY A 33 6.63 -6.35 -9.54
CA GLY A 33 6.65 -7.81 -9.70
C GLY A 33 5.31 -8.50 -9.45
N GLN A 34 4.22 -7.74 -9.37
CA GLN A 34 2.85 -8.22 -9.18
C GLN A 34 1.89 -7.57 -10.19
N GLU A 35 2.34 -7.32 -11.42
CA GLU A 35 1.62 -6.53 -12.43
C GLU A 35 0.25 -7.13 -12.78
N HIS A 36 0.12 -8.45 -12.72
CA HIS A 36 -1.16 -9.16 -12.90
C HIS A 36 -2.20 -8.85 -11.81
N LEU A 37 -1.78 -8.37 -10.64
CA LEU A 37 -2.63 -7.93 -9.54
C LEU A 37 -2.78 -6.41 -9.49
N THR A 38 -1.67 -5.69 -9.57
CA THR A 38 -1.57 -4.26 -9.24
C THR A 38 -1.40 -3.34 -10.46
N GLY A 39 -1.16 -3.90 -11.64
CA GLY A 39 -1.04 -3.13 -12.88
C GLY A 39 -2.37 -2.47 -13.29
N PRO A 40 -2.38 -1.68 -14.38
CA PRO A 40 -3.58 -0.96 -14.84
C PRO A 40 -4.79 -1.88 -15.07
N ASP A 41 -4.54 -3.08 -15.60
CA ASP A 41 -5.54 -4.11 -15.85
C ASP A 41 -5.56 -5.22 -14.77
N GLY A 42 -4.80 -5.03 -13.69
CA GLY A 42 -4.65 -6.03 -12.63
C GLY A 42 -5.94 -6.26 -11.86
N ALA A 43 -6.09 -7.47 -11.32
CA ALA A 43 -7.32 -7.87 -10.63
C ALA A 43 -7.68 -6.93 -9.46
N LEU A 44 -6.71 -6.49 -8.67
CA LEU A 44 -6.94 -5.55 -7.56
C LEU A 44 -7.31 -4.16 -8.04
N THR A 45 -6.64 -3.66 -9.07
CA THR A 45 -6.95 -2.35 -9.67
C THR A 45 -8.39 -2.30 -10.15
N ARG A 46 -8.87 -3.37 -10.80
CA ARG A 46 -10.27 -3.48 -11.27
C ARG A 46 -11.28 -3.56 -10.12
N LEU A 47 -10.97 -4.32 -9.06
CA LEU A 47 -11.82 -4.43 -7.87
C LEU A 47 -11.93 -3.11 -7.09
N ILE A 48 -10.81 -2.41 -6.94
CA ILE A 48 -10.79 -1.08 -6.32
C ILE A 48 -11.57 -0.08 -7.19
N GLY A 49 -11.33 -0.08 -8.51
CA GLY A 49 -12.02 0.79 -9.45
C GLY A 49 -13.53 0.56 -9.54
N SER A 50 -14.01 -0.67 -9.29
CA SER A 50 -15.44 -0.98 -9.22
C SER A 50 -16.09 -0.66 -7.88
N GLY A 51 -15.31 -0.30 -6.86
CA GLY A 51 -15.79 -0.06 -5.49
C GLY A 51 -16.29 -1.32 -4.77
N SER A 52 -16.02 -2.51 -5.30
CA SER A 52 -16.46 -3.79 -4.74
C SER A 52 -15.27 -4.57 -4.17
N LEU A 53 -14.86 -4.20 -2.96
CA LEU A 53 -13.81 -4.88 -2.21
C LEU A 53 -14.43 -5.86 -1.20
N GLY A 54 -14.34 -7.15 -1.50
CA GLY A 54 -14.66 -8.22 -0.56
C GLY A 54 -13.48 -8.60 0.33
N SER A 55 -13.70 -9.56 1.24
CA SER A 55 -12.62 -10.18 2.01
C SER A 55 -11.63 -10.89 1.08
N MET A 56 -10.33 -10.65 1.28
CA MET A 56 -9.25 -11.22 0.47
C MET A 56 -8.18 -11.85 1.36
N ILE A 57 -7.52 -12.89 0.83
CA ILE A 57 -6.35 -13.53 1.46
C ILE A 57 -5.17 -13.35 0.52
N PHE A 58 -4.09 -12.73 1.02
CA PHE A 58 -2.82 -12.63 0.30
C PHE A 58 -1.89 -13.77 0.75
N TRP A 59 -1.51 -14.65 -0.17
CA TRP A 59 -0.64 -15.80 0.11
C TRP A 59 0.61 -15.79 -0.78
N GLY A 60 1.76 -16.09 -0.19
CA GLY A 60 3.04 -16.17 -0.89
C GLY A 60 4.24 -16.09 0.05
N PRO A 61 5.47 -16.34 -0.45
CA PRO A 61 6.73 -16.27 0.32
C PRO A 61 6.96 -14.95 1.07
N PRO A 62 7.79 -14.90 2.14
CA PRO A 62 8.11 -13.64 2.81
C PRO A 62 8.73 -12.62 1.83
N GLY A 63 8.41 -11.33 2.00
CA GLY A 63 8.96 -10.25 1.16
C GLY A 63 8.28 -10.02 -0.19
N THR A 64 7.16 -10.70 -0.51
CA THR A 64 6.47 -10.57 -1.81
C THR A 64 5.46 -9.42 -1.92
N GLY A 65 5.49 -8.43 -1.01
CA GLY A 65 4.60 -7.27 -1.09
C GLY A 65 3.14 -7.53 -0.70
N LYS A 66 2.88 -8.50 0.20
CA LYS A 66 1.53 -8.73 0.78
C LYS A 66 1.10 -7.65 1.77
N THR A 67 2.04 -6.80 2.19
CA THR A 67 1.92 -5.79 3.24
C THR A 67 2.49 -4.51 2.70
#